data_AF-A0A7W1Q6W0-F1
#
_entry.id   AF-A0A7W1Q6W0-F1
#
_cell.length_a   1.000
_cell.length_b   1.000
_cell.length_c   1.000
_cell.angle_alpha   90.00
_cell.angle_beta   90.00
_cell.angle_gamma   90.00
#
_symmetry.space_group_name_H-M   'P 1'
#
loop_
_entity.id
_entity.type
_entity.pdbx_description
1 polymer ?
#
loop_
_entity_poly.entity_id
_entity_poly.type
_entity_poly.pdbx_seq_one_letter_code
_entity_poly.pdbx_strand_id
1 'polypeptide(L)'
;MAGDVAGGVVKVIELVGSSPNSFSDAVRNAVRTASQTIRNIRGVDVLSSSADTGPDGELTNYKVNCKIAFLIEGSEVGQEAGSSG
;
A
#
# COMPACT_ATOMS: atom_id res chain seq x y z
N MET A 1 -5.81 -0.69 13.42
CA MET A 1 -5.07 -1.07 12.19
C MET A 1 -3.71 -0.41 12.27
N ALA A 2 -2.63 -1.13 11.95
CA ALA A 2 -1.21 -0.71 11.91
C ALA A 2 -0.78 0.37 12.94
N GLY A 3 -0.04 -0.07 13.96
CA GLY A 3 0.39 0.75 15.10
C GLY A 3 0.73 2.19 14.74
N ASP A 4 -0.01 3.10 15.36
CA ASP A 4 0.25 4.53 15.36
C ASP A 4 1.73 4.77 15.64
N VAL A 5 2.44 5.26 14.62
CA VAL A 5 3.81 5.73 14.81
C VAL A 5 3.67 7.02 15.61
N ALA A 6 3.86 6.94 16.93
CA ALA A 6 3.88 8.12 17.78
C ALA A 6 4.93 9.10 17.23
N GLY A 7 4.47 10.15 16.55
CA GLY A 7 5.30 11.19 15.92
C GLY A 7 5.72 10.96 14.47
N GLY A 8 5.42 9.80 13.84
CA GLY A 8 5.88 9.49 12.49
C GLY A 8 5.02 10.11 11.38
N VAL A 9 5.65 10.61 10.32
CA VAL A 9 4.96 11.10 9.11
C VAL A 9 4.81 9.96 8.12
N VAL A 10 3.56 9.57 7.86
CA VAL A 10 3.21 8.57 6.85
C VAL A 10 2.84 9.29 5.56
N LYS A 11 3.45 8.87 4.46
CA LYS A 11 2.99 9.24 3.13
C LYS A 11 2.11 8.12 2.58
N VAL A 12 0.97 8.52 2.04
CA VAL A 12 0.04 7.62 1.38
C VAL A 12 0.01 7.96 -0.11
N ILE A 13 0.14 6.95 -0.95
CA ILE A 13 -0.02 7.08 -2.40
C ILE A 13 -1.12 6.13 -2.88
N GLU A 14 -1.74 6.49 -3.99
CA GLU A 14 -2.78 5.70 -4.62
C GLU A 14 -2.23 5.02 -5.88
N LEU A 15 -2.50 3.72 -6.02
CA LEU A 15 -2.01 2.87 -7.10
C LEU A 15 -3.14 1.98 -7.61
N VAL A 16 -3.04 1.58 -8.88
CA VAL A 16 -3.89 0.56 -9.48
C VAL A 16 -3.03 -0.63 -9.87
N GLY A 17 -3.21 -1.76 -9.18
CA GLY A 17 -2.61 -3.02 -9.57
C GLY A 17 -3.49 -3.74 -10.58
N SER A 18 -2.87 -4.52 -11.46
CA SER A 18 -3.60 -5.42 -12.36
C SER A 18 -3.02 -6.83 -12.36
N SER A 19 -3.87 -7.82 -12.65
CA SER A 19 -3.50 -9.22 -12.83
C SER A 19 -4.51 -9.93 -13.73
N PRO A 20 -4.09 -10.90 -14.57
CA PRO A 20 -5.01 -11.77 -15.29
C PRO A 20 -5.66 -12.83 -14.40
N ASN A 21 -5.15 -13.06 -13.18
CA ASN A 21 -5.49 -14.23 -12.38
C ASN A 21 -6.58 -13.96 -11.35
N SER A 22 -6.46 -12.87 -10.58
CA SER A 22 -7.43 -12.52 -9.51
C SER A 22 -7.18 -11.12 -8.95
N PHE A 23 -8.17 -10.57 -8.23
CA PHE A 23 -8.02 -9.33 -7.47
C PHE A 23 -6.92 -9.41 -6.40
N SER A 24 -6.79 -10.56 -5.72
CA SER A 24 -5.74 -10.74 -4.70
C SER A 24 -4.35 -10.67 -5.32
N ASP A 25 -4.18 -11.25 -6.52
CA ASP A 25 -2.93 -11.19 -7.26
C ASP A 25 -2.64 -9.75 -7.76
N ALA A 26 -3.68 -9.01 -8.18
CA ALA A 26 -3.55 -7.60 -8.56
C ALA A 26 -3.06 -6.71 -7.39
N VAL A 27 -3.58 -6.89 -6.18
CA VAL A 27 -3.10 -6.17 -4.98
C VAL A 27 -1.64 -6.51 -4.67
N ARG A 28 -1.29 -7.81 -4.69
CA ARG A 28 0.10 -8.25 -4.48
C ARG A 28 1.03 -7.64 -5.51
N ASN A 29 0.59 -7.57 -6.77
CA ASN A 29 1.37 -6.95 -7.84
C ASN A 29 1.59 -5.45 -7.60
N ALA A 30 0.56 -4.70 -7.18
CA ALA A 30 0.69 -3.29 -6.82
C ALA A 30 1.71 -3.07 -5.69
N VAL A 31 1.59 -3.83 -4.60
CA VAL A 31 2.49 -3.71 -3.43
C VAL A 31 3.92 -4.12 -3.79
N ARG A 32 4.10 -5.23 -4.52
CA ARG A 32 5.41 -5.69 -4.96
C ARG A 32 6.10 -4.67 -5.86
N THR A 33 5.37 -4.11 -6.82
CA THR A 33 5.92 -3.08 -7.72
C THR A 33 6.29 -1.82 -6.94
N ALA A 34 5.42 -1.35 -6.04
CA ALA A 34 5.72 -0.20 -5.18
C ALA A 34 6.96 -0.46 -4.30
N SER A 35 7.13 -1.66 -3.77
CA SER A 35 8.26 -2.02 -2.90
C SER A 35 9.63 -1.96 -3.58
N GLN A 36 9.68 -1.90 -4.92
CA GLN A 36 10.93 -1.76 -5.66
C GLN A 36 11.51 -0.35 -5.57
N THR A 37 10.67 0.67 -5.35
CA THR A 37 11.08 2.09 -5.32
C THR A 37 10.81 2.74 -3.97
N ILE A 38 9.82 2.24 -3.24
CA ILE A 38 9.35 2.79 -1.96
C ILE A 38 9.71 1.83 -0.83
N ARG A 39 10.47 2.33 0.13
CA ARG A 39 10.85 1.60 1.34
C ARG A 39 9.81 1.82 2.44
N ASN A 40 9.87 1.01 3.49
CA ASN A 40 9.07 1.19 4.70
C ASN A 40 7.55 1.17 4.47
N ILE A 41 7.08 0.41 3.49
CA ILE A 41 5.65 0.12 3.31
C ILE A 41 5.14 -0.63 4.55
N ARG A 42 4.07 -0.12 5.16
CA ARG A 42 3.48 -0.68 6.40
C ARG A 42 2.06 -1.19 6.21
N GLY A 43 1.37 -0.74 5.18
CA GLY A 43 -0.01 -1.11 4.94
C GLY A 43 -0.46 -0.84 3.51
N VAL A 44 -1.53 -1.54 3.15
CA VAL A 44 -2.27 -1.33 1.92
C VAL A 44 -3.77 -1.35 2.24
N ASP A 45 -4.48 -0.34 1.78
CA ASP A 45 -5.94 -0.24 1.88
C ASP A 45 -6.55 -0.39 0.50
N VAL A 46 -7.44 -1.36 0.32
CA VAL A 46 -8.15 -1.56 -0.94
C VAL A 46 -9.34 -0.61 -0.99
N LEU A 47 -9.42 0.19 -2.05
CA LEU A 47 -10.52 1.15 -2.26
C LEU A 47 -11.62 0.55 -3.12
N SER A 48 -11.25 -0.02 -4.26
CA SER A 48 -12.18 -0.58 -5.22
C SER A 48 -11.51 -1.67 -6.05
N SER A 49 -12.33 -2.56 -6.59
CA SER A 49 -11.92 -3.66 -7.45
C SER A 49 -12.79 -3.64 -8.70
N SER A 50 -12.18 -3.72 -9.86
CA SER A 50 -12.85 -3.73 -11.17
C SER A 50 -12.18 -4.72 -12.10
N ALA A 51 -12.91 -5.29 -13.05
CA ALA A 51 -12.35 -6.22 -14.02
C ALA A 51 -12.97 -5.95 -15.39
N ASP A 52 -12.26 -6.28 -16.44
CA ASP A 52 -12.78 -6.24 -17.80
C ASP A 52 -13.66 -7.49 -18.01
N THR A 53 -14.77 -7.37 -18.73
CA THR A 53 -15.69 -8.49 -18.98
C THR A 53 -15.55 -8.94 -20.43
N GLY A 54 -15.31 -10.24 -20.62
CA GLY A 54 -15.22 -10.89 -21.92
C GLY A 54 -16.59 -11.06 -22.59
N PRO A 55 -16.61 -11.45 -23.88
CA PRO A 55 -17.84 -11.62 -24.66
C PRO A 55 -18.76 -12.74 -24.14
N ASP A 56 -18.17 -13.69 -23.42
CA ASP A 56 -18.79 -14.84 -22.76
C ASP A 56 -19.23 -14.54 -21.33
N GLY A 57 -18.97 -13.33 -20.82
CA GLY A 57 -19.25 -12.94 -19.44
C GLY A 57 -18.13 -13.31 -18.46
N GLU A 58 -17.02 -13.88 -18.93
CA GLU A 58 -15.87 -14.19 -18.09
C GLU A 58 -15.11 -12.92 -17.69
N LEU A 59 -14.65 -12.88 -16.44
CA LEU A 59 -13.85 -11.75 -15.96
C LEU A 59 -12.40 -11.90 -16.40
N THR A 60 -11.86 -10.84 -17.00
CA THR A 60 -10.49 -10.73 -17.48
C THR A 60 -9.84 -9.48 -16.88
N ASN A 61 -8.51 -9.46 -16.79
CA ASN A 61 -7.75 -8.28 -16.38
C ASN A 61 -8.27 -7.61 -15.10
N TYR A 62 -8.14 -8.31 -13.98
CA TYR A 62 -8.53 -7.85 -12.66
C TYR A 62 -7.68 -6.65 -12.27
N LYS A 63 -8.33 -5.54 -11.90
CA LYS A 63 -7.74 -4.28 -11.46
C LYS A 63 -8.16 -4.01 -10.03
N VAL A 64 -7.23 -3.54 -9.21
CA VAL A 64 -7.52 -3.13 -7.84
C VAL A 64 -6.89 -1.79 -7.57
N ASN A 65 -7.74 -0.83 -7.22
CA ASN A 65 -7.33 0.48 -6.74
C ASN A 65 -7.04 0.38 -5.25
N CYS A 66 -5.83 0.71 -4.84
CA CYS A 66 -5.40 0.63 -3.45
C CYS A 66 -4.54 1.82 -3.04
N LYS A 67 -4.59 2.17 -1.76
CA LYS A 67 -3.67 3.12 -1.13
C LYS A 67 -2.57 2.36 -0.44
N ILE A 68 -1.33 2.78 -0.65
CA ILE A 68 -0.16 2.23 0.04
C ILE A 68 0.37 3.29 0.99
N ALA A 69 0.51 2.90 2.26
CA ALA A 69 1.05 3.74 3.32
C ALA A 69 2.50 3.33 3.63
N PHE A 70 3.40 4.31 3.63
CA PHE A 70 4.80 4.12 3.97
C PHE A 70 5.34 5.27 4.83
N LEU A 71 6.27 4.94 5.72
CA LEU A 71 6.89 5.90 6.63
C LEU A 71 7.95 6.71 5.87
N ILE A 72 8.01 8.03 6.11
CA ILE A 72 9.08 8.88 5.59
C ILE A 72 10.30 8.80 6.52
N GLU A 73 11.46 8.47 5.96
CA GLU A 73 12.74 8.48 6.69
C GLU A 73 13.03 9.90 7.23
N GLY A 74 13.42 10.00 8.49
CA GLY A 74 13.66 11.28 9.18
C GLY A 74 12.43 11.89 9.88
N SER A 75 11.27 11.21 9.84
CA SER A 75 10.08 11.61 10.61
C SER A 75 9.97 10.94 11.98
N GLU A 76 11.01 10.23 12.43
CA GLU A 76 11.13 9.88 13.84
C GLU A 76 11.36 11.17 14.63
N VAL A 77 10.34 11.60 15.37
CA VAL A 77 10.54 12.59 16.44
C VAL A 77 11.52 11.94 17.41
N GLY A 78 12.74 12.46 17.45
CA GLY A 78 13.75 12.01 18.39
C GLY A 78 13.16 11.95 19.79
N GLN A 79 13.26 10.81 20.45
CA GLN A 79 13.23 10.78 21.91
C GLN A 79 14.48 11.53 22.38
N GLU A 80 14.36 12.85 22.59
CA GLU A 80 15.33 13.60 23.39
C GLU A 80 15.16 13.20 24.86
N ALA A 81 16.12 12.38 25.30
CA ALA A 81 16.68 12.25 26.64
C ALA A 81 15.89 12.83 27.83
N GLY A 82 15.24 11.96 28.59
CA GLY A 82 15.07 12.14 30.03
C GLY A 82 16.34 11.72 30.77
N SER A 83 17.41 12.51 30.68
CA SER A 83 18.44 12.52 31.72
C SER A 83 17.84 13.20 32.94
N SER A 84 17.59 12.44 34.01
CA SER A 84 17.30 13.00 35.33
C SER A 84 17.68 11.98 36.40
N GLY A 85 18.77 12.26 37.11
CA GLY A 85 19.19 11.57 38.35
C GLY A 85 20.53 10.89 38.26
#